data_AF-A0A932TC41-F1
#
_entry.id   AF-A0A932TC41-F1
#
_cell.length_a   1.000
_cell.length_b   1.000
_cell.length_c   1.000
_cell.angle_alpha   90.00
_cell.angle_beta   90.00
_cell.angle_gamma   90.00
#
_symmetry.space_group_name_H-M   'P 1'
#
loop_
_entity.id
_entity.type
_entity.pdbx_description
1 polymer ?
#
loop_
_entity_poly.entity_id
_entity_poly.type
_entity_poly.pdbx_seq_one_letter_code
_entity_poly.pdbx_strand_id
1 'polypeptide(L)'
;MRRMAWLAALALAAAVVPSSGTAAPPLKIRHREFQDRVLPLLSRTDDQANPLLALWIPPELVTYIVSADRIDPSPANYLAMRFFQRSILIYLRPPEGEQMEGWERLRERARVRDARGREYPPLPPPRRLASAFCDANPEGTQALLFPRQTPEGDPLTAGGALELIVRDVGGVQERTYRWETPIRYPLAAQNLLKSLRQQQREAVRAQVISPEERVRAALPWLCDVVHVRNNWLMLAWCTRRWWKAALSATSETSEENRGALREILERSTLLVLFGMESASASDLRQIAQHAVLTDAEGLSHPAAEPPLPIQALLRETLAGDAISGDLPAWVLFFRDAPPMHDAHGARLMLEPEGGQPACTIKWQRPPAVPRSVGRLLGWER
;
A
#
# COMPACT_ATOMS: atom_id res chain seq x y z
N MET A 1 -23.41 1.90 18.18
CA MET A 1 -22.90 2.63 17.00
C MET A 1 -21.71 1.88 16.40
N ARG A 2 -21.97 0.77 15.70
CA ARG A 2 -20.97 -0.01 14.96
C ARG A 2 -21.27 0.15 13.49
N ARG A 3 -20.69 1.18 12.87
CA ARG A 3 -20.71 1.41 11.41
C ARG A 3 -19.26 1.35 10.95
N MET A 4 -19.07 0.77 9.76
CA MET A 4 -17.85 0.83 8.96
C MET A 4 -16.64 0.07 9.53
N ALA A 5 -16.53 -1.19 9.14
CA ALA A 5 -15.21 -1.78 8.95
C ALA A 5 -15.21 -2.69 7.72
N TRP A 6 -14.71 -2.14 6.60
CA TRP A 6 -13.91 -2.87 5.59
C TRP A 6 -14.57 -3.95 4.69
N LEU A 7 -15.78 -4.43 4.97
CA LEU A 7 -16.46 -5.48 4.17
C LEU A 7 -17.01 -5.03 2.80
N ALA A 8 -16.92 -3.75 2.43
CA ALA A 8 -17.48 -3.23 1.17
C ALA A 8 -16.49 -3.21 -0.02
N ALA A 9 -15.18 -3.24 0.23
CA ALA A 9 -14.19 -3.07 -0.86
C ALA A 9 -14.01 -4.32 -1.75
N LEU A 10 -14.36 -5.50 -1.24
CA LEU A 10 -14.28 -6.77 -1.98
C LEU A 10 -15.66 -7.24 -2.48
N ALA A 11 -16.75 -6.86 -1.81
CA ALA A 11 -18.12 -7.08 -2.30
C ALA A 11 -18.43 -6.26 -3.58
N LEU A 12 -17.69 -5.18 -3.84
CA LEU A 12 -17.89 -4.32 -5.01
C LEU A 12 -17.40 -4.93 -6.34
N ALA A 13 -16.49 -5.91 -6.32
CA ALA A 13 -16.03 -6.59 -7.52
C ALA A 13 -16.98 -7.73 -7.96
N ALA A 14 -17.85 -8.20 -7.07
CA ALA A 14 -18.65 -9.41 -7.29
C ALA A 14 -20.18 -9.26 -7.12
N ALA A 15 -20.71 -8.08 -6.71
CA ALA A 15 -22.15 -7.98 -6.39
C ALA A 15 -22.90 -6.68 -6.80
N VAL A 16 -22.52 -5.95 -7.86
CA VAL A 16 -23.22 -4.69 -8.24
C VAL A 16 -23.95 -4.76 -9.59
N VAL A 17 -25.25 -5.08 -9.52
CA VAL A 17 -26.36 -4.71 -10.44
C VAL A 17 -27.65 -4.71 -9.59
N PRO A 18 -28.71 -3.86 -9.76
CA PRO A 18 -28.85 -2.48 -10.27
C PRO A 18 -29.70 -1.52 -9.36
N SER A 19 -29.89 -0.25 -9.82
CA SER A 19 -30.89 0.78 -9.42
C SER A 19 -30.60 1.57 -8.12
N SER A 20 -30.85 2.88 -7.96
CA SER A 20 -31.51 3.96 -8.74
C SER A 20 -31.20 5.32 -8.08
N GLY A 21 -31.13 6.42 -8.86
CA GLY A 21 -31.48 7.77 -8.37
C GLY A 21 -30.40 8.87 -8.41
N THR A 22 -30.42 9.66 -9.50
CA THR A 22 -30.11 11.12 -9.63
C THR A 22 -28.76 11.69 -9.14
N ALA A 23 -28.08 12.64 -9.80
CA ALA A 23 -28.04 13.15 -11.17
C ALA A 23 -26.68 13.87 -11.33
N ALA A 24 -25.83 13.41 -12.25
CA ALA A 24 -24.81 14.20 -12.92
C ALA A 24 -24.59 13.56 -14.30
N PRO A 25 -24.08 14.29 -15.32
CA PRO A 25 -24.10 13.80 -16.70
C PRO A 25 -23.35 12.47 -16.78
N PRO A 26 -23.95 11.42 -17.37
CA PRO A 26 -23.37 10.09 -17.36
C PRO A 26 -22.19 10.08 -18.34
N LEU A 27 -21.01 9.73 -17.85
CA LEU A 27 -20.03 9.05 -18.70
C LEU A 27 -20.71 7.77 -19.19
N LYS A 28 -21.30 7.81 -20.39
CA LYS A 28 -21.92 6.67 -21.09
C LYS A 28 -20.84 5.69 -21.57
N ILE A 29 -20.04 5.16 -20.66
CA ILE A 29 -19.44 3.85 -20.86
C ILE A 29 -20.22 2.96 -19.92
N ARG A 30 -21.05 2.06 -20.47
CA ARG A 30 -21.85 1.17 -19.64
C ARG A 30 -20.86 0.39 -18.78
N HIS A 31 -21.07 0.32 -17.46
CA HIS A 31 -20.21 -0.41 -16.51
C HIS A 31 -19.88 -1.84 -16.99
N ARG A 32 -20.81 -2.46 -17.74
CA ARG A 32 -20.66 -3.75 -18.41
C ARG A 32 -19.65 -3.73 -19.57
N GLU A 33 -19.64 -2.70 -20.41
CA GLU A 33 -18.65 -2.50 -21.49
C GLU A 33 -17.24 -2.24 -20.95
N PHE A 34 -17.11 -1.68 -19.74
CA PHE A 34 -15.83 -1.55 -19.07
C PHE A 34 -15.38 -2.88 -18.46
N GLN A 35 -16.25 -3.61 -17.77
CA GLN A 35 -15.95 -4.97 -17.25
C GLN A 35 -15.48 -5.93 -18.35
N ASP A 36 -16.17 -5.97 -19.50
CA ASP A 36 -15.85 -6.85 -20.62
C ASP A 36 -14.57 -6.44 -21.38
N ARG A 37 -14.06 -5.21 -21.17
CA ARG A 37 -12.88 -4.66 -21.88
C ARG A 37 -11.66 -4.41 -21.00
N VAL A 38 -11.79 -4.49 -19.68
CA VAL A 38 -10.78 -3.99 -18.72
C VAL A 38 -10.32 -5.03 -17.69
N LEU A 39 -11.10 -6.08 -17.41
CA LEU A 39 -10.62 -7.20 -16.61
C LEU A 39 -9.74 -8.09 -17.50
N PRO A 40 -8.40 -8.05 -17.39
CA PRO A 40 -7.57 -8.91 -18.18
C PRO A 40 -7.72 -10.31 -17.59
N LEU A 41 -8.42 -11.19 -18.30
CA LEU A 41 -8.14 -12.62 -18.16
C LEU A 41 -6.65 -12.80 -18.46
N LEU A 42 -5.91 -13.40 -17.53
CA LEU A 42 -4.49 -13.64 -17.75
C LEU A 42 -4.36 -14.57 -18.97
N SER A 43 -3.54 -14.17 -19.94
CA SER A 43 -3.36 -14.91 -21.19
C SER A 43 -2.46 -16.10 -20.93
N ARG A 44 -2.93 -17.32 -21.23
CA ARG A 44 -2.15 -18.53 -21.01
C ARG A 44 -1.04 -18.65 -22.05
N THR A 45 0.05 -19.35 -21.69
CA THR A 45 1.16 -19.65 -22.61
C THR A 45 1.20 -21.10 -23.10
N ASP A 46 0.33 -21.97 -22.60
CA ASP A 46 0.24 -23.39 -22.99
C ASP A 46 -1.06 -23.72 -23.77
N ASP A 47 -1.12 -24.91 -24.40
CA ASP A 47 -2.20 -25.36 -25.30
C ASP A 47 -3.23 -26.33 -24.66
N GLN A 48 -3.24 -26.54 -23.33
CA GLN A 48 -4.12 -27.55 -22.67
C GLN A 48 -5.62 -27.13 -22.55
N ALA A 49 -6.54 -28.01 -22.14
CA ALA A 49 -7.93 -27.59 -21.83
C ALA A 49 -7.97 -26.77 -20.51
N ASN A 50 -8.87 -25.79 -20.38
CA ASN A 50 -8.83 -24.83 -19.26
C ASN A 50 -9.87 -25.10 -18.15
N PRO A 51 -9.45 -25.61 -16.98
CA PRO A 51 -10.31 -25.61 -15.80
C PRO A 51 -10.15 -24.36 -14.91
N LEU A 52 -9.07 -23.58 -15.01
CA LEU A 52 -8.79 -22.50 -14.04
C LEU A 52 -8.92 -21.10 -14.64
N LEU A 53 -9.82 -20.30 -14.07
CA LEU A 53 -9.94 -18.88 -14.38
C LEU A 53 -9.00 -18.07 -13.50
N ALA A 54 -8.11 -17.29 -14.14
CA ALA A 54 -7.16 -16.40 -13.47
C ALA A 54 -7.45 -14.93 -13.83
N LEU A 55 -7.79 -14.14 -12.81
CA LEU A 55 -8.20 -12.74 -12.94
C LEU A 55 -7.25 -11.86 -12.13
N TRP A 56 -6.54 -10.96 -12.80
CA TRP A 56 -5.74 -9.95 -12.12
C TRP A 56 -6.56 -8.68 -11.90
N ILE A 57 -6.52 -8.14 -10.68
CA ILE A 57 -7.03 -6.80 -10.37
C ILE A 57 -5.87 -5.80 -10.41
N PRO A 58 -5.78 -4.99 -11.48
CA PRO A 58 -4.72 -4.01 -11.60
C PRO A 58 -4.94 -2.82 -10.67
N PRO A 59 -3.88 -2.22 -10.11
CA PRO A 59 -3.99 -1.03 -9.28
C PRO A 59 -4.68 0.15 -10.00
N GLU A 60 -4.59 0.18 -11.33
CA GLU A 60 -5.29 1.14 -12.17
C GLU A 60 -6.82 0.99 -12.07
N LEU A 61 -7.32 -0.24 -11.98
CA LEU A 61 -8.74 -0.53 -11.76
C LEU A 61 -9.18 -0.20 -10.33
N VAL A 62 -8.33 -0.42 -9.33
CA VAL A 62 -8.63 0.03 -7.96
C VAL A 62 -8.74 1.55 -7.90
N THR A 63 -7.82 2.25 -8.57
CA THR A 63 -7.86 3.71 -8.66
C THR A 63 -9.14 4.17 -9.37
N TYR A 64 -9.58 3.44 -10.39
CA TYR A 64 -10.87 3.66 -11.04
C TYR A 64 -12.03 3.50 -10.06
N ILE A 65 -12.14 2.37 -9.35
CA ILE A 65 -13.22 2.10 -8.40
C ILE A 65 -13.36 3.24 -7.39
N VAL A 66 -12.25 3.61 -6.73
CA VAL A 66 -12.25 4.70 -5.75
C VAL A 66 -12.66 6.04 -6.37
N SER A 67 -12.32 6.30 -7.64
CA SER A 67 -12.65 7.57 -8.30
C SER A 67 -14.05 7.59 -8.92
N ALA A 68 -14.56 6.46 -9.39
CA ALA A 68 -15.80 6.35 -10.15
C ALA A 68 -17.03 6.24 -9.23
N ASP A 69 -16.89 5.56 -8.09
CA ASP A 69 -17.97 5.39 -7.12
C ASP A 69 -18.26 6.64 -6.28
N ARG A 70 -17.62 7.77 -6.61
CA ARG A 70 -17.69 9.03 -5.86
C ARG A 70 -17.41 8.82 -4.37
N ILE A 71 -16.59 7.82 -4.04
CA ILE A 71 -16.15 7.62 -2.68
C ILE A 71 -15.29 8.84 -2.35
N ASP A 72 -15.66 9.55 -1.28
CA ASP A 72 -14.93 10.73 -0.86
C ASP A 72 -13.45 10.38 -0.66
N PRO A 73 -12.53 11.22 -1.15
CA PRO A 73 -11.13 11.01 -0.84
C PRO A 73 -10.97 10.96 0.68
N SER A 74 -10.14 10.07 1.19
CA SER A 74 -9.90 9.99 2.61
C SER A 74 -8.53 9.39 2.85
N PRO A 75 -7.91 9.66 4.01
CA PRO A 75 -6.60 9.08 4.30
C PRO A 75 -6.65 7.55 4.31
N ALA A 76 -7.75 6.94 4.74
CA ALA A 76 -7.95 5.49 4.68
C ALA A 76 -8.01 4.96 3.24
N ASN A 77 -8.75 5.64 2.34
CA ASN A 77 -8.84 5.27 0.93
C ASN A 77 -7.50 5.41 0.21
N TYR A 78 -6.71 6.42 0.58
CA TYR A 78 -5.35 6.60 0.08
C TYR A 78 -4.44 5.44 0.48
N LEU A 79 -4.46 5.03 1.75
CA LEU A 79 -3.71 3.86 2.22
C LEU A 79 -4.10 2.59 1.48
N ALA A 80 -5.40 2.36 1.27
CA ALA A 80 -5.88 1.22 0.49
C ALA A 80 -5.32 1.27 -0.95
N MET A 81 -5.34 2.43 -1.61
CA MET A 81 -4.73 2.60 -2.93
C MET A 81 -3.21 2.30 -2.90
N ARG A 82 -2.47 2.76 -1.89
CA ARG A 82 -1.03 2.47 -1.74
C ARG A 82 -0.77 0.98 -1.56
N PHE A 83 -1.58 0.30 -0.75
CA PHE A 83 -1.53 -1.15 -0.57
C PHE A 83 -1.67 -1.89 -1.91
N PHE A 84 -2.68 -1.56 -2.72
CA PHE A 84 -2.88 -2.16 -4.04
C PHE A 84 -1.83 -1.73 -5.07
N GLN A 85 -1.20 -0.57 -4.91
CA GLN A 85 -0.06 -0.18 -5.73
C GLN A 85 1.20 -1.00 -5.43
N ARG A 86 1.34 -1.53 -4.22
CA ARG A 86 2.50 -2.32 -3.75
C ARG A 86 2.30 -3.84 -3.87
N SER A 87 1.07 -4.28 -4.11
CA SER A 87 0.72 -5.70 -4.27
C SER A 87 0.17 -6.01 -5.67
N ILE A 88 0.25 -7.28 -6.07
CA ILE A 88 -0.45 -7.85 -7.22
C ILE A 88 -1.55 -8.73 -6.64
N LEU A 89 -2.81 -8.46 -6.97
CA LEU A 89 -3.96 -9.26 -6.52
C LEU A 89 -4.47 -10.13 -7.67
N ILE A 90 -4.40 -11.44 -7.51
CA ILE A 90 -4.89 -12.42 -8.48
C ILE A 90 -5.99 -13.25 -7.84
N TYR A 91 -7.14 -13.33 -8.49
CA TYR A 91 -8.19 -14.28 -8.17
C TYR A 91 -8.03 -15.53 -9.04
N LEU A 92 -8.06 -16.69 -8.42
CA LEU A 92 -8.06 -17.99 -9.08
C LEU A 92 -9.36 -18.71 -8.74
N ARG A 93 -10.07 -19.21 -9.76
CA ARG A 93 -11.35 -19.91 -9.59
C ARG A 93 -11.31 -21.28 -10.28
N PRO A 94 -11.81 -22.35 -9.62
CA PRO A 94 -12.03 -23.66 -10.25
C PRO A 94 -13.17 -23.61 -11.28
N PRO A 95 -13.34 -24.63 -12.13
CA PRO A 95 -14.51 -24.75 -13.00
C PRO A 95 -15.79 -24.77 -12.17
N GLU A 96 -16.89 -24.32 -12.76
CA GLU A 96 -18.20 -24.41 -12.09
C GLU A 96 -18.58 -25.87 -11.83
N GLY A 97 -18.74 -26.22 -10.56
CA GLY A 97 -19.19 -27.55 -10.13
C GLY A 97 -18.10 -28.61 -9.97
N GLU A 98 -16.81 -28.24 -10.08
CA GLU A 98 -15.70 -29.19 -9.92
C GLU A 98 -14.91 -28.95 -8.62
N GLN A 99 -14.73 -30.00 -7.83
CA GLN A 99 -13.70 -30.04 -6.78
C GLN A 99 -12.35 -30.31 -7.43
N MET A 100 -11.40 -29.38 -7.25
CA MET A 100 -10.04 -29.56 -7.76
C MET A 100 -9.13 -30.16 -6.67
N GLU A 101 -8.49 -31.28 -7.00
CA GLU A 101 -7.49 -31.89 -6.12
C GLU A 101 -6.35 -30.91 -5.79
N GLY A 102 -6.00 -30.77 -4.51
CA GLY A 102 -4.90 -29.92 -4.04
C GLY A 102 -5.20 -28.42 -4.03
N TRP A 103 -6.47 -28.02 -4.21
CA TRP A 103 -6.90 -26.62 -4.20
C TRP A 103 -6.65 -25.91 -2.86
N GLU A 104 -6.77 -26.65 -1.75
CA GLU A 104 -6.45 -26.18 -0.40
C GLU A 104 -4.97 -25.76 -0.23
N ARG A 105 -4.09 -26.26 -1.11
CA ARG A 105 -2.65 -25.97 -1.13
C ARG A 105 -2.26 -24.93 -2.17
N LEU A 106 -3.22 -24.24 -2.78
CA LEU A 106 -2.95 -23.28 -3.87
C LEU A 106 -1.92 -22.21 -3.48
N ARG A 107 -1.96 -21.70 -2.24
CA ARG A 107 -0.95 -20.74 -1.74
C ARG A 107 0.47 -21.30 -1.71
N GLU A 108 0.62 -22.58 -1.39
CA GLU A 108 1.91 -23.25 -1.38
C GLU A 108 2.44 -23.49 -2.79
N ARG A 109 1.52 -23.61 -3.76
CA ARG A 109 1.76 -24.07 -5.14
C ARG A 109 1.80 -22.97 -6.19
N ALA A 110 1.30 -21.77 -5.88
CA ALA A 110 1.28 -20.63 -6.78
C ALA A 110 2.51 -19.73 -6.59
N ARG A 111 3.15 -19.26 -7.68
CA ARG A 111 4.28 -18.31 -7.66
C ARG A 111 4.13 -17.29 -8.78
N VAL A 112 4.50 -16.04 -8.52
CA VAL A 112 4.74 -15.06 -9.59
C VAL A 112 6.21 -15.15 -9.98
N ARG A 113 6.50 -15.26 -11.27
CA ARG A 113 7.86 -15.23 -11.81
C ARG A 113 8.09 -13.94 -12.58
N ASP A 114 9.21 -13.28 -12.32
CA ASP A 114 9.64 -12.11 -13.09
C ASP A 114 10.36 -12.51 -14.38
N ALA A 115 10.60 -11.55 -15.28
CA ALA A 115 11.28 -11.80 -16.55
C ALA A 115 12.74 -12.27 -16.42
N ARG A 116 13.32 -12.22 -15.21
CA ARG A 116 14.65 -12.76 -14.91
C ARG A 116 14.59 -14.18 -14.36
N GLY A 117 13.40 -14.77 -14.27
CA GLY A 117 13.18 -16.13 -13.77
C GLY A 117 13.08 -16.22 -12.25
N ARG A 118 13.08 -15.11 -11.50
CA ARG A 118 12.96 -15.15 -10.03
C ARG A 118 11.50 -15.37 -9.64
N GLU A 119 11.27 -16.31 -8.72
CA GLU A 119 9.93 -16.67 -8.23
C GLU A 119 9.63 -16.03 -6.88
N TYR A 120 8.40 -15.53 -6.74
CA TYR A 120 7.90 -14.85 -5.56
C TYR A 120 6.63 -15.57 -5.06
N PRO A 121 6.62 -16.01 -3.79
CA PRO A 121 5.43 -16.61 -3.20
C PRO A 121 4.33 -15.58 -2.93
N PRO A 122 3.08 -16.05 -2.74
CA PRO A 122 2.02 -15.19 -2.26
C PRO A 122 2.39 -14.61 -0.87
N LEU A 123 2.08 -13.34 -0.68
CA LEU A 123 2.11 -12.67 0.61
C LEU A 123 0.91 -13.12 1.45
N PRO A 124 1.07 -13.25 2.78
CA PRO A 124 -0.07 -13.42 3.65
C PRO A 124 -0.97 -12.16 3.56
N PRO A 125 -2.30 -12.32 3.54
CA PRO A 125 -3.20 -11.18 3.60
C PRO A 125 -3.03 -10.48 4.95
N PRO A 126 -3.28 -9.16 5.04
CA PRO A 126 -3.45 -8.52 6.33
C PRO A 126 -4.49 -9.30 7.14
N ARG A 127 -4.17 -9.72 8.38
CA ARG A 127 -5.06 -10.42 9.32
C ARG A 127 -6.46 -9.82 9.44
N ARG A 128 -6.64 -8.49 9.50
CA ARG A 128 -7.98 -7.87 9.56
C ARG A 128 -8.75 -8.03 8.25
N LEU A 129 -8.02 -8.21 7.15
CA LEU A 129 -8.58 -8.53 5.84
C LEU A 129 -8.53 -10.03 5.55
N ALA A 130 -7.96 -10.85 6.44
CA ALA A 130 -7.77 -12.26 6.17
C ALA A 130 -9.11 -12.92 5.93
N SER A 131 -10.17 -12.60 6.68
CA SER A 131 -11.51 -13.11 6.40
C SER A 131 -12.12 -12.63 5.08
N ALA A 132 -11.65 -11.50 4.52
CA ALA A 132 -12.05 -11.01 3.21
C ALA A 132 -11.22 -11.61 2.06
N PHE A 133 -10.06 -12.19 2.39
CA PHE A 133 -9.16 -12.90 1.47
C PHE A 133 -9.14 -14.43 1.68
N CYS A 134 -9.84 -14.93 2.71
CA CYS A 134 -9.93 -16.33 3.09
C CYS A 134 -11.30 -16.89 2.71
N ASP A 135 -11.23 -18.10 2.19
CA ASP A 135 -12.30 -18.86 1.58
C ASP A 135 -13.39 -19.23 2.58
N ALA A 136 -14.59 -18.69 2.38
CA ALA A 136 -15.79 -19.30 2.96
C ALA A 136 -16.22 -20.58 2.22
N ASN A 137 -15.52 -20.94 1.13
CA ASN A 137 -15.72 -22.21 0.45
C ASN A 137 -14.40 -22.71 -0.17
N PRO A 138 -13.81 -23.83 0.31
CA PRO A 138 -12.64 -24.48 -0.32
C PRO A 138 -12.93 -25.01 -1.73
N GLU A 139 -14.13 -24.80 -2.29
CA GLU A 139 -14.48 -25.07 -3.69
C GLU A 139 -14.63 -23.78 -4.52
N GLY A 140 -14.27 -22.62 -3.96
CA GLY A 140 -14.55 -21.30 -4.53
C GLY A 140 -13.34 -20.54 -5.10
N THR A 141 -13.58 -19.28 -5.45
CA THR A 141 -12.55 -18.34 -5.91
C THR A 141 -11.61 -17.96 -4.77
N GLN A 142 -10.32 -18.26 -4.90
CA GLN A 142 -9.28 -17.82 -3.95
C GLN A 142 -8.62 -16.51 -4.40
N ALA A 143 -8.32 -15.64 -3.44
CA ALA A 143 -7.57 -14.40 -3.65
C ALA A 143 -6.11 -14.56 -3.20
N LEU A 144 -5.18 -14.37 -4.13
CA LEU A 144 -3.73 -14.42 -3.90
C LEU A 144 -3.13 -13.03 -4.03
N LEU A 145 -2.36 -12.62 -3.03
CA LEU A 145 -1.59 -11.38 -3.03
C LEU A 145 -0.13 -11.71 -3.30
N PHE A 146 0.53 -11.00 -4.20
CA PHE A 146 1.97 -11.15 -4.48
C PHE A 146 2.67 -9.79 -4.34
N PRO A 147 3.98 -9.76 -4.09
CA PRO A 147 4.71 -8.50 -4.11
C PRO A 147 4.70 -7.92 -5.53
N ARG A 148 4.60 -6.59 -5.66
CA ARG A 148 4.77 -5.89 -6.98
C ARG A 148 6.21 -5.45 -7.22
N GLN A 149 7.06 -5.54 -6.21
CA GLN A 149 8.45 -5.14 -6.26
C GLN A 149 9.36 -6.27 -5.77
N THR A 150 10.59 -6.25 -6.23
CA THR A 150 11.67 -7.09 -5.73
C THR A 150 12.04 -6.65 -4.30
N PRO A 151 12.77 -7.47 -3.54
CA PRO A 151 13.31 -7.05 -2.24
C PRO A 151 14.17 -5.78 -2.35
N GLU A 152 14.86 -5.58 -3.47
CA GLU A 152 15.66 -4.39 -3.77
C GLU A 152 14.82 -3.14 -4.08
N GLY A 153 13.48 -3.25 -4.09
CA GLY A 153 12.56 -2.14 -4.32
C GLY A 153 12.35 -1.78 -5.78
N ASP A 154 12.81 -2.63 -6.71
CA ASP A 154 12.56 -2.47 -8.14
C ASP A 154 11.20 -3.08 -8.53
N PRO A 155 10.42 -2.50 -9.44
CA PRO A 155 9.20 -3.14 -9.92
C PRO A 155 9.51 -4.52 -10.54
N LEU A 156 8.72 -5.55 -10.20
CA LEU A 156 8.85 -6.87 -10.84
C LEU A 156 8.69 -6.79 -12.37
N THR A 157 7.95 -5.78 -12.82
CA THR A 157 7.60 -5.48 -14.21
C THR A 157 8.76 -4.89 -15.01
N ALA A 158 9.86 -4.48 -14.36
CA ALA A 158 10.95 -3.75 -15.01
C ALA A 158 11.69 -4.58 -16.08
N GLY A 159 11.55 -5.91 -16.07
CA GLY A 159 12.17 -6.81 -17.04
C GLY A 159 11.27 -7.31 -18.17
N GLY A 160 9.98 -6.95 -18.20
CA GLY A 160 9.04 -7.42 -19.23
C GLY A 160 7.79 -8.09 -18.65
N ALA A 161 7.34 -9.16 -19.31
CA ALA A 161 6.15 -9.90 -18.90
C ALA A 161 6.35 -10.60 -17.55
N LEU A 162 5.26 -10.74 -16.80
CA LEU A 162 5.18 -11.55 -15.59
C LEU A 162 4.49 -12.87 -15.91
N GLU A 163 4.86 -13.89 -15.15
CA GLU A 163 4.24 -15.21 -15.20
C GLU A 163 3.64 -15.58 -13.85
N LEU A 164 2.50 -16.26 -13.85
CA LEU A 164 1.90 -16.92 -12.69
C LEU A 164 2.03 -18.41 -12.97
N ILE A 165 2.70 -19.09 -12.07
CA ILE A 165 2.96 -20.52 -12.14
C ILE A 165 2.13 -21.16 -11.05
N VAL A 166 1.31 -22.13 -11.43
CA VAL A 166 0.51 -22.94 -10.50
C VAL A 166 0.92 -24.39 -10.70
N ARG A 167 1.52 -24.99 -9.67
CA ARG A 167 2.07 -26.36 -9.72
C ARG A 167 1.12 -27.36 -9.10
N ASP A 168 0.91 -28.49 -9.75
CA ASP A 168 0.23 -29.68 -9.22
C ASP A 168 -1.18 -29.41 -8.70
N VAL A 169 -1.99 -28.53 -9.31
CA VAL A 169 -3.37 -28.24 -8.86
C VAL A 169 -4.42 -28.72 -9.85
N GLY A 170 -5.41 -29.49 -9.36
CA GLY A 170 -6.46 -30.12 -10.15
C GLY A 170 -5.94 -31.12 -11.17
N GLY A 171 -5.11 -32.06 -10.72
CA GLY A 171 -4.61 -33.17 -11.52
C GLY A 171 -3.61 -32.82 -12.64
N VAL A 172 -3.15 -31.56 -12.72
CA VAL A 172 -2.18 -31.11 -13.75
C VAL A 172 -0.89 -30.61 -13.10
N GLN A 173 0.26 -31.04 -13.65
CA GLN A 173 1.60 -30.83 -13.09
C GLN A 173 2.03 -29.35 -13.01
N GLU A 174 1.89 -28.56 -14.07
CA GLU A 174 2.23 -27.13 -14.01
C GLU A 174 1.37 -26.37 -15.02
N ARG A 175 0.90 -25.19 -14.61
CA ARG A 175 0.18 -24.25 -15.47
C ARG A 175 0.85 -22.88 -15.40
N THR A 176 0.99 -22.24 -16.56
CA THR A 176 1.62 -20.93 -16.66
C THR A 176 0.70 -19.92 -17.34
N TYR A 177 0.47 -18.81 -16.65
CA TYR A 177 -0.27 -17.66 -17.17
C TYR A 177 0.69 -16.49 -17.33
N ARG A 178 0.64 -15.79 -18.45
CA ARG A 178 1.55 -14.68 -18.74
C ARG A 178 0.76 -13.40 -18.96
N TRP A 179 1.28 -12.29 -18.46
CA TRP A 179 0.73 -10.97 -18.74
C TRP A 179 1.80 -9.91 -18.79
N GLU A 180 1.49 -8.82 -19.50
CA GLU A 180 2.32 -7.63 -19.53
C GLU A 180 1.83 -6.59 -18.53
N THR A 181 2.77 -5.82 -18.00
CA THR A 181 2.54 -4.71 -17.09
C THR A 181 3.31 -3.49 -17.62
N PRO A 182 2.67 -2.30 -17.73
CA PRO A 182 1.26 -2.04 -17.46
C PRO A 182 0.33 -2.75 -18.46
N ILE A 183 -0.92 -2.99 -18.07
CA ILE A 183 -1.93 -3.51 -19.00
C ILE A 183 -2.11 -2.53 -20.14
N ARG A 184 -2.06 -3.04 -21.36
CA ARG A 184 -2.39 -2.27 -22.55
C ARG A 184 -3.90 -2.13 -22.66
N TYR A 185 -4.44 -1.14 -21.96
CA TYR A 185 -5.84 -0.78 -22.12
C TYR A 185 -6.09 -0.14 -23.49
N PRO A 186 -7.28 -0.28 -24.08
CA PRO A 186 -7.69 0.55 -25.20
C PRO A 186 -7.50 2.04 -24.89
N LEU A 187 -7.13 2.86 -25.88
CA LEU A 187 -6.85 4.29 -25.68
C LEU A 187 -7.98 5.03 -24.95
N ALA A 188 -9.24 4.70 -25.25
CA ALA A 188 -10.40 5.26 -24.56
C ALA A 188 -10.40 4.97 -23.05
N ALA A 189 -10.05 3.74 -22.65
CA ALA A 189 -9.93 3.36 -21.25
C ALA A 189 -8.71 4.01 -20.59
N GLN A 190 -7.58 4.13 -21.27
CA GLN A 190 -6.42 4.89 -20.76
C GLN A 190 -6.77 6.35 -20.48
N ASN A 191 -7.46 7.01 -21.42
CA ASN A 191 -7.88 8.40 -21.28
C ASN A 191 -8.88 8.56 -20.13
N LEU A 192 -9.83 7.63 -19.99
CA LEU A 192 -10.77 7.63 -18.87
C LEU A 192 -10.03 7.48 -17.53
N LEU A 193 -9.14 6.50 -17.40
CA LEU A 193 -8.35 6.29 -16.19
C LEU A 193 -7.49 7.50 -15.84
N LYS A 194 -6.89 8.15 -16.85
CA LYS A 194 -6.12 9.38 -16.67
C LYS A 194 -7.00 10.53 -16.17
N SER A 195 -8.18 10.71 -16.76
CA SER A 195 -9.15 11.73 -16.35
C SER A 195 -9.60 11.51 -14.91
N LEU A 196 -9.96 10.27 -14.55
CA LEU A 196 -10.41 9.93 -13.19
C LEU A 196 -9.31 10.15 -12.15
N ARG A 197 -8.06 9.75 -12.45
CA ARG A 197 -6.92 10.07 -11.57
C ARG A 197 -6.74 11.57 -11.37
N GLN A 198 -6.92 12.36 -12.42
CA GLN A 198 -6.81 13.81 -12.34
C GLN A 198 -7.93 14.38 -11.46
N GLN A 199 -9.17 13.95 -11.68
CA GLN A 199 -10.33 14.34 -10.87
C GLN A 199 -10.13 13.95 -9.39
N GLN A 200 -9.62 12.75 -9.11
CA GLN A 200 -9.34 12.31 -7.75
C GLN A 200 -8.25 13.16 -7.10
N ARG A 201 -7.16 13.47 -7.82
CA ARG A 201 -6.09 14.36 -7.32
C ARG A 201 -6.63 15.75 -7.00
N GLU A 202 -7.49 16.28 -7.85
CA GLU A 202 -8.16 17.57 -7.64
C GLU A 202 -9.09 17.53 -6.43
N ALA A 203 -9.88 16.47 -6.29
CA ALA A 203 -10.76 16.25 -5.15
C ALA A 203 -9.98 16.15 -3.83
N VAL A 204 -8.90 15.35 -3.78
CA VAL A 204 -8.00 15.25 -2.61
C VAL A 204 -7.41 16.63 -2.28
N ARG A 205 -6.94 17.39 -3.28
CA ARG A 205 -6.38 18.73 -3.06
C ARG A 205 -7.41 19.73 -2.58
N ALA A 206 -8.67 19.59 -3.01
CA ALA A 206 -9.78 20.45 -2.61
C ALA A 206 -10.24 20.17 -1.17
N GLN A 207 -9.84 19.05 -0.56
CA GLN A 207 -10.20 18.75 0.82
C GLN A 207 -9.70 19.80 1.79
N VAL A 208 -10.62 20.25 2.65
CA VAL A 208 -10.34 21.17 3.73
C VAL A 208 -10.20 20.37 5.01
N ILE A 209 -8.99 20.39 5.58
CA ILE A 209 -8.72 19.83 6.90
C ILE A 209 -8.53 20.99 7.87
N SER A 210 -9.27 20.94 9.00
CA SER A 210 -9.20 21.95 10.05
C SER A 210 -7.76 22.12 10.55
N PRO A 211 -7.33 23.32 10.96
CA PRO A 211 -5.97 23.53 11.50
C PRO A 211 -5.59 22.53 12.59
N GLU A 212 -6.53 22.19 13.47
CA GLU A 212 -6.37 21.29 14.61
C GLU A 212 -6.15 19.83 14.19
N GLU A 213 -6.74 19.39 13.07
CA GLU A 213 -6.63 17.99 12.61
C GLU A 213 -5.49 17.77 11.62
N ARG A 214 -4.92 18.84 11.04
CA ARG A 214 -3.91 18.74 9.96
C ARG A 214 -2.71 17.88 10.32
N VAL A 215 -2.18 18.01 11.54
CA VAL A 215 -0.98 17.26 11.97
C VAL A 215 -1.28 15.77 12.00
N ARG A 216 -2.40 15.38 12.63
CA ARG A 216 -2.86 13.98 12.73
C ARG A 216 -3.17 13.39 11.37
N ALA A 217 -3.99 14.10 10.59
CA ALA A 217 -4.43 13.64 9.28
C ALA A 217 -3.28 13.49 8.27
N ALA A 218 -2.17 14.21 8.44
CA ALA A 218 -1.04 14.16 7.50
C ALA A 218 -0.37 12.78 7.42
N LEU A 219 -0.26 12.06 8.54
CA LEU A 219 0.52 10.82 8.61
C LEU A 219 0.01 9.74 7.64
N PRO A 220 -1.28 9.36 7.63
CA PRO A 220 -1.80 8.42 6.65
C PRO A 220 -1.54 8.81 5.19
N TRP A 221 -1.56 10.11 4.84
CA TRP A 221 -1.26 10.59 3.49
C TRP A 221 0.23 10.51 3.13
N LEU A 222 1.11 10.43 4.13
CA LEU A 222 2.56 10.30 3.98
C LEU A 222 3.03 8.85 4.00
N CYS A 223 2.13 7.93 4.30
CA CYS A 223 2.44 6.52 4.47
C CYS A 223 2.62 5.79 3.14
N ASP A 224 3.59 4.90 3.14
CA ASP A 224 3.62 3.74 2.25
C ASP A 224 3.25 2.47 3.01
N VAL A 225 2.96 1.40 2.27
CA VAL A 225 2.62 0.10 2.86
C VAL A 225 3.63 -0.94 2.41
N VAL A 226 4.20 -1.67 3.36
CA VAL A 226 5.26 -2.65 3.11
C VAL A 226 5.05 -3.92 3.91
N HIS A 227 5.67 -5.00 3.44
CA HIS A 227 5.61 -6.31 4.09
C HIS A 227 7.02 -6.76 4.49
N VAL A 228 7.26 -6.90 5.80
CA VAL A 228 8.57 -7.25 6.38
C VAL A 228 8.37 -8.28 7.47
N ARG A 229 9.13 -9.39 7.46
CA ARG A 229 9.05 -10.47 8.47
C ARG A 229 7.61 -10.95 8.73
N ASN A 230 6.81 -11.17 7.69
CA ASN A 230 5.39 -11.54 7.78
C ASN A 230 4.46 -10.50 8.44
N ASN A 231 4.91 -9.24 8.55
CA ASN A 231 4.13 -8.14 9.08
C ASN A 231 3.84 -7.11 8.00
N TRP A 232 2.58 -6.72 7.89
CA TRP A 232 2.18 -5.52 7.16
C TRP A 232 2.43 -4.28 8.02
N LEU A 233 3.22 -3.36 7.48
CA LEU A 233 3.65 -2.14 8.14
C LEU A 233 3.24 -0.93 7.31
N MET A 234 2.90 0.17 7.99
CA MET A 234 2.83 1.49 7.36
C MET A 234 4.10 2.27 7.70
N LEU A 235 4.69 2.90 6.69
CA LEU A 235 5.87 3.75 6.87
C LEU A 235 5.53 5.17 6.47
N ALA A 236 5.44 6.08 7.45
CA ALA A 236 5.25 7.51 7.20
C ALA A 236 6.59 8.22 7.03
N TRP A 237 6.74 8.89 5.88
CA TRP A 237 7.87 9.76 5.61
C TRP A 237 7.62 11.18 6.14
N CYS A 238 7.86 11.35 7.44
CA CYS A 238 7.57 12.58 8.16
C CYS A 238 8.62 13.67 7.88
N THR A 239 8.19 14.81 7.33
CA THR A 239 9.12 15.93 7.09
C THR A 239 9.48 16.63 8.40
N ARG A 240 10.63 17.30 8.43
CA ARG A 240 11.02 18.16 9.56
C ARG A 240 9.94 19.18 9.92
N ARG A 241 9.26 19.75 8.92
CA ARG A 241 8.16 20.71 9.13
C ARG A 241 6.97 20.08 9.84
N TRP A 242 6.65 18.84 9.51
CA TRP A 242 5.61 18.10 10.21
C TRP A 242 5.95 17.92 11.69
N TRP A 243 7.17 17.47 12.01
CA TRP A 243 7.60 17.29 13.40
C TRP A 243 7.64 18.61 14.19
N LYS A 244 8.08 19.70 13.56
CA LYS A 244 8.04 21.04 14.18
C LYS A 244 6.61 21.48 14.46
N ALA A 245 5.69 21.23 13.53
CA ALA A 245 4.28 21.56 13.74
C ALA A 245 3.63 20.68 14.81
N ALA A 246 4.00 19.40 14.89
CA ALA A 246 3.58 18.51 15.98
C ALA A 246 4.03 19.06 17.34
N LEU A 247 5.31 19.44 17.47
CA LEU A 247 5.85 20.03 18.71
C LEU A 247 5.14 21.33 19.12
N SER A 248 4.71 22.14 18.14
CA SER A 248 3.93 23.36 18.42
C SER A 248 2.49 23.09 18.82
N ALA A 249 1.93 21.94 18.44
CA ALA A 249 0.55 21.56 18.74
C ALA A 249 0.39 20.91 20.12
N THR A 250 1.47 20.42 20.73
CA THR A 250 1.47 19.77 22.06
C THR A 250 1.56 20.79 23.20
N SER A 251 0.58 20.77 24.11
CA SER A 251 0.38 21.80 25.14
C SER A 251 1.25 21.65 26.38
N GLU A 252 1.88 20.49 26.62
CA GLU A 252 2.46 20.15 27.93
C GLU A 252 4.01 20.19 28.00
N THR A 253 4.70 20.59 26.93
CA THR A 253 6.17 20.64 26.93
C THR A 253 6.71 22.00 27.40
N SER A 254 7.59 22.03 28.41
CA SER A 254 8.28 23.26 28.84
C SER A 254 9.13 23.86 27.69
N GLU A 255 9.34 25.18 27.70
CA GLU A 255 10.09 25.88 26.64
C GLU A 255 11.54 25.37 26.48
N GLU A 256 12.20 25.03 27.57
CA GLU A 256 13.55 24.45 27.56
C GLU A 256 13.57 23.08 26.86
N ASN A 257 12.61 22.21 27.17
CA ASN A 257 12.45 20.91 26.52
C ASN A 257 12.05 21.04 25.05
N ARG A 258 11.25 22.06 24.70
CA ARG A 258 10.92 22.39 23.31
C ARG A 258 12.16 22.83 22.53
N GLY A 259 13.05 23.60 23.14
CA GLY A 259 14.33 24.00 22.54
C GLY A 259 15.22 22.81 22.20
N ALA A 260 15.44 21.91 23.16
CA ALA A 260 16.22 20.69 22.96
C ALA A 260 15.61 19.77 21.90
N LEU A 261 14.29 19.57 21.93
CA LEU A 261 13.56 18.81 20.91
C LEU A 261 13.72 19.43 19.51
N ARG A 262 13.63 20.75 19.40
CA ARG A 262 13.78 21.44 18.12
C ARG A 262 15.17 21.21 17.52
N GLU A 263 16.23 21.23 18.33
CA GLU A 263 17.59 20.93 17.86
C GLU A 263 17.71 19.50 17.32
N ILE A 264 17.12 18.51 18.02
CA ILE A 264 17.06 17.12 17.55
C ILE A 264 16.37 17.05 16.19
N LEU A 265 15.20 17.69 16.05
CA LEU A 265 14.44 17.72 14.79
C LEU A 265 15.18 18.45 13.65
N GLU A 266 16.06 19.39 13.99
CA GLU A 266 16.84 20.17 13.02
C GLU A 266 18.04 19.44 12.47
N ARG A 267 18.61 18.50 13.23
CA ARG A 267 19.80 17.75 12.79
C ARG A 267 19.47 16.37 12.23
N SER A 268 18.34 15.80 12.62
CA SER A 268 17.99 14.43 12.28
C SER A 268 16.93 14.29 11.19
N THR A 269 16.85 13.07 10.68
CA THR A 269 15.74 12.57 9.88
C THR A 269 14.98 11.51 10.66
N LEU A 270 13.66 11.66 10.68
CA LEU A 270 12.75 10.91 11.52
C LEU A 270 11.60 10.38 10.67
N LEU A 271 11.43 9.06 10.65
CA LEU A 271 10.30 8.40 10.02
C LEU A 271 9.48 7.70 11.09
N VAL A 272 8.22 7.38 10.78
CA VAL A 272 7.37 6.62 11.70
C VAL A 272 6.99 5.31 11.06
N LEU A 273 7.24 4.22 11.78
CA LEU A 273 6.86 2.87 11.41
C LEU A 273 5.67 2.43 12.27
N PHE A 274 4.58 2.03 11.62
CA PHE A 274 3.38 1.54 12.28
C PHE A 274 3.18 0.05 11.99
N GLY A 275 2.88 -0.72 13.02
CA GLY A 275 2.40 -2.08 12.89
C GLY A 275 0.91 -2.08 12.59
N MET A 276 0.50 -2.54 11.40
CA MET A 276 -0.92 -2.45 11.04
C MET A 276 -1.79 -3.38 11.89
N GLU A 277 -1.29 -4.57 12.25
CA GLU A 277 -2.19 -5.61 12.80
C GLU A 277 -1.54 -6.62 13.76
N SER A 278 -0.23 -6.91 13.67
CA SER A 278 0.43 -7.94 14.50
C SER A 278 1.82 -7.62 15.02
N ALA A 279 2.45 -6.54 14.56
CA ALA A 279 3.77 -6.18 15.05
C ALA A 279 3.63 -5.61 16.46
N SER A 280 4.19 -6.30 17.44
CA SER A 280 4.35 -5.75 18.78
C SER A 280 5.29 -4.54 18.72
N ALA A 281 5.24 -3.69 19.75
CA ALA A 281 6.24 -2.63 19.88
C ALA A 281 7.67 -3.19 19.88
N SER A 282 7.86 -4.42 20.36
CA SER A 282 9.15 -5.10 20.32
C SER A 282 9.56 -5.51 18.90
N ASP A 283 8.63 -6.02 18.08
CA ASP A 283 8.90 -6.35 16.67
C ASP A 283 9.27 -5.11 15.87
N LEU A 284 8.52 -4.01 16.07
CA LEU A 284 8.81 -2.74 15.44
C LEU A 284 10.18 -2.19 15.86
N ARG A 285 10.54 -2.32 17.14
CA ARG A 285 11.87 -1.93 17.64
C ARG A 285 12.97 -2.75 16.98
N GLN A 286 12.82 -4.06 16.89
CA GLN A 286 13.82 -4.92 16.23
C GLN A 286 13.99 -4.55 14.76
N ILE A 287 12.87 -4.39 14.02
CA ILE A 287 12.92 -3.95 12.62
C ILE A 287 13.60 -2.58 12.50
N ALA A 288 13.30 -1.66 13.42
CA ALA A 288 13.88 -0.33 13.44
C ALA A 288 15.39 -0.32 13.71
N GLN A 289 15.90 -1.19 14.58
CA GLN A 289 17.33 -1.27 14.92
C GLN A 289 18.20 -1.69 13.73
N HIS A 290 17.62 -2.40 12.76
CA HIS A 290 18.30 -2.84 11.54
C HIS A 290 17.91 -2.00 10.32
N ALA A 291 17.26 -0.86 10.53
CA ALA A 291 16.92 0.03 9.43
C ALA A 291 18.15 0.86 9.02
N VAL A 292 18.36 0.99 7.71
CA VAL A 292 19.39 1.83 7.12
C VAL A 292 18.75 2.76 6.11
N LEU A 293 18.96 4.06 6.27
CA LEU A 293 18.54 5.06 5.30
C LEU A 293 19.75 5.41 4.42
N THR A 294 19.67 5.06 3.14
CA THR A 294 20.61 5.56 2.14
C THR A 294 20.03 6.84 1.53
N ASP A 295 20.76 7.95 1.61
CA ASP A 295 20.31 9.21 1.04
C ASP A 295 20.47 9.26 -0.50
N ALA A 296 20.13 10.41 -1.10
CA ALA A 296 20.19 10.59 -2.54
C ALA A 296 21.63 10.58 -3.10
N GLU A 297 22.64 10.83 -2.25
CA GLU A 297 24.06 10.82 -2.61
C GLU A 297 24.68 9.42 -2.46
N GLY A 298 23.92 8.47 -1.90
CA GLY A 298 24.37 7.10 -1.68
C GLY A 298 25.02 6.89 -0.31
N LEU A 299 25.05 7.90 0.56
CA LEU A 299 25.57 7.75 1.91
C LEU A 299 24.54 7.01 2.79
N SER A 300 25.03 6.04 3.55
CA SER A 300 24.20 5.18 4.39
C SER A 300 24.21 5.64 5.84
N HIS A 301 23.01 5.78 6.39
CA HIS A 301 22.75 6.28 7.74
C HIS A 301 22.03 5.17 8.52
N PRO A 302 22.70 4.49 9.46
CA PRO A 302 22.04 3.49 10.28
C PRO A 302 21.06 4.15 11.26
N ALA A 303 19.96 3.47 11.56
CA ALA A 303 19.03 3.92 12.59
C ALA A 303 19.69 3.85 13.96
N ALA A 304 19.47 4.89 14.77
CA ALA A 304 19.85 4.96 16.16
C ALA A 304 18.61 4.84 17.06
N GLU A 305 18.83 4.62 18.36
CA GLU A 305 17.73 4.61 19.33
C GLU A 305 17.07 6.00 19.38
N PRO A 306 15.74 6.08 19.15
CA PRO A 306 15.06 7.37 19.15
C PRO A 306 14.99 7.94 20.57
N PRO A 307 15.34 9.22 20.77
CA PRO A 307 15.22 9.88 22.07
C PRO A 307 13.79 9.75 22.64
N LEU A 308 13.67 9.46 23.95
CA LEU A 308 12.38 9.32 24.62
C LEU A 308 11.41 10.50 24.38
N PRO A 309 11.87 11.77 24.39
CA PRO A 309 10.98 12.90 24.10
C PRO A 309 10.34 12.86 22.71
N ILE A 310 11.03 12.32 21.70
CA ILE A 310 10.47 12.17 20.34
C ILE A 310 9.39 11.10 20.31
N GLN A 311 9.59 10.00 21.03
CA GLN A 311 8.57 8.95 21.16
C GLN A 311 7.34 9.46 21.91
N ALA A 312 7.53 10.27 22.96
CA ALA A 312 6.43 10.91 23.69
C ALA A 312 5.64 11.87 22.81
N LEU A 313 6.33 12.74 22.06
CA LEU A 313 5.73 13.66 21.11
C LEU A 313 4.86 12.93 20.07
N LEU A 314 5.36 11.81 19.52
CA LEU A 314 4.60 11.00 18.57
C LEU A 314 3.31 10.45 19.21
N ARG A 315 3.40 9.89 20.42
CA ARG A 315 2.23 9.31 21.10
C ARG A 315 1.17 10.35 21.41
N GLU A 316 1.57 11.52 21.90
CA GLU A 316 0.65 12.63 22.18
C GLU A 316 0.00 13.14 20.89
N THR A 317 0.79 13.31 19.82
CA THR A 317 0.30 13.77 18.52
C THR A 317 -0.73 12.80 17.93
N LEU A 318 -0.52 11.50 18.10
CA LEU A 318 -1.39 10.45 17.59
C LEU A 318 -2.62 10.19 18.45
N ALA A 319 -2.70 10.77 19.65
CA ALA A 319 -3.81 10.56 20.55
C ALA A 319 -5.15 10.94 19.87
N GLY A 320 -6.06 9.97 19.81
CA GLY A 320 -7.38 10.14 19.20
C GLY A 320 -7.40 10.16 17.67
N ASP A 321 -6.27 9.89 16.97
CA ASP A 321 -6.30 9.68 15.52
C ASP A 321 -6.93 8.31 15.20
N ALA A 322 -8.07 8.32 14.51
CA ALA A 322 -8.86 7.10 14.26
C ALA A 322 -8.18 6.07 13.33
N ILE A 323 -7.13 6.47 12.60
CA ILE A 323 -6.44 5.57 11.64
C ILE A 323 -5.15 5.03 12.27
N SER A 324 -4.37 5.90 12.90
CA SER A 324 -2.99 5.63 13.33
C SER A 324 -2.83 5.58 14.84
N GLY A 325 -3.74 6.20 15.60
CA GLY A 325 -3.66 6.30 17.06
C GLY A 325 -3.75 4.95 17.78
N ASP A 326 -4.45 3.98 17.18
CA ASP A 326 -4.59 2.62 17.72
C ASP A 326 -3.47 1.67 17.26
N LEU A 327 -2.58 2.10 16.37
CA LEU A 327 -1.52 1.27 15.83
C LEU A 327 -0.26 1.37 16.68
N PRO A 328 0.40 0.25 17.03
CA PRO A 328 1.76 0.28 17.57
C PRO A 328 2.66 1.08 16.63
N ALA A 329 3.37 2.06 17.18
CA ALA A 329 4.22 2.96 16.41
C ALA A 329 5.64 2.99 16.99
N TRP A 330 6.63 3.09 16.10
CA TRP A 330 8.03 3.27 16.45
C TRP A 330 8.67 4.34 15.55
N VAL A 331 9.63 5.07 16.11
CA VAL A 331 10.34 6.12 15.38
C VAL A 331 11.64 5.56 14.84
N LEU A 332 11.84 5.68 13.53
CA LEU A 332 13.14 5.46 12.90
C LEU A 332 13.92 6.78 12.96
N PHE A 333 15.02 6.80 13.71
CA PHE A 333 15.81 7.99 13.97
C PHE A 333 17.18 7.89 13.31
N PHE A 334 17.44 8.79 12.37
CA PHE A 334 18.68 8.88 11.62
C PHE A 334 19.35 10.22 11.95
N ARG A 335 20.35 10.20 12.83
CA ARG A 335 20.88 11.40 13.47
C ARG A 335 21.44 12.44 12.51
N ASP A 336 22.14 11.99 11.46
CA ASP A 336 22.92 12.85 10.57
C ASP A 336 22.46 12.75 9.10
N ALA A 337 21.26 12.23 8.87
CA ALA A 337 20.69 12.06 7.53
C ALA A 337 19.98 13.33 7.04
N PRO A 338 20.06 13.65 5.73
CA PRO A 338 19.46 14.85 5.16
C PRO A 338 17.94 14.84 5.28
N PRO A 339 17.32 16.02 5.48
CA PRO A 339 15.90 16.12 5.77
C PRO A 339 15.02 15.58 4.63
N MET A 340 13.98 14.83 5.00
CA MET A 340 13.10 14.11 4.07
C MET A 340 12.51 14.90 2.89
N HIS A 341 12.35 16.22 2.99
CA HIS A 341 11.85 17.03 1.88
C HIS A 341 12.81 17.12 0.69
N ASP A 342 14.11 16.89 0.91
CA ASP A 342 15.18 16.91 -0.09
C ASP A 342 15.61 15.50 -0.49
N ALA A 343 15.04 14.47 0.15
CA ALA A 343 15.45 13.07 0.04
C ALA A 343 14.89 12.37 -1.22
N HIS A 344 14.71 13.10 -2.32
CA HIS A 344 14.27 12.50 -3.58
C HIS A 344 15.27 11.46 -4.07
N GLY A 345 14.85 10.19 -4.07
CA GLY A 345 15.71 9.06 -4.43
C GLY A 345 16.34 8.34 -3.24
N ALA A 346 16.16 8.84 -2.00
CA ALA A 346 16.56 8.13 -0.79
C ALA A 346 15.86 6.77 -0.69
N ARG A 347 16.53 5.83 -0.04
CA ARG A 347 16.11 4.43 0.09
C ARG A 347 16.17 4.05 1.56
N LEU A 348 15.06 3.57 2.10
CA LEU A 348 15.04 2.93 3.40
C LEU A 348 15.14 1.43 3.19
N MET A 349 16.19 0.83 3.70
CA MET A 349 16.34 -0.60 3.82
C MET A 349 15.88 -1.02 5.21
N LEU A 350 14.92 -1.93 5.27
CA LEU A 350 14.50 -2.61 6.49
C LEU A 350 15.09 -4.02 6.45
N GLU A 351 16.25 -4.20 7.09
CA GLU A 351 16.91 -5.50 7.13
C GLU A 351 16.23 -6.43 8.15
N PRO A 352 15.87 -7.65 7.75
CA PRO A 352 15.61 -8.72 8.71
C PRO A 352 16.94 -9.32 9.21
N GLU A 353 17.10 -9.43 10.53
CA GLU A 353 18.10 -10.31 11.16
C GLU A 353 18.05 -11.73 10.57
N GLY A 354 19.21 -12.37 10.37
CA GLY A 354 19.29 -13.76 9.91
C GLY A 354 19.39 -13.97 8.39
N GLY A 355 19.82 -12.97 7.61
CA GLY A 355 20.19 -13.16 6.20
C GLY A 355 19.02 -13.30 5.21
N GLN A 356 17.80 -12.97 5.64
CA GLN A 356 16.67 -12.78 4.72
C GLN A 356 16.89 -11.53 3.85
N PRO A 357 16.34 -11.49 2.62
CA PRO A 357 16.54 -10.34 1.75
C PRO A 357 15.87 -9.09 2.35
N ALA A 358 16.64 -8.02 2.48
CA ALA A 358 16.17 -6.76 3.03
C ALA A 358 15.05 -6.16 2.18
N CYS A 359 14.06 -5.54 2.81
CA CYS A 359 13.02 -4.81 2.09
C CYS A 359 13.48 -3.38 1.85
N THR A 360 13.69 -3.02 0.59
CA THR A 360 14.11 -1.66 0.21
C THR A 360 12.93 -0.83 -0.29
N ILE A 361 12.79 0.35 0.29
CA ILE A 361 11.69 1.28 0.05
C ILE A 361 12.29 2.57 -0.47
N LYS A 362 12.00 2.89 -1.73
CA LYS A 362 12.39 4.18 -2.31
C LYS A 362 11.41 5.26 -1.83
N TRP A 363 11.92 6.36 -1.30
CA TRP A 363 11.09 7.51 -0.95
C TRP A 363 10.45 8.05 -2.22
N GLN A 364 9.13 8.22 -2.16
CA GLN A 364 8.34 8.84 -3.21
C GLN A 364 7.35 9.78 -2.56
N ARG A 365 7.33 11.03 -3.00
CA ARG A 365 6.32 11.98 -2.57
C ARG A 365 4.93 11.43 -2.93
N PRO A 366 3.97 11.42 -1.98
CA PRO A 366 2.57 11.11 -2.25
C PRO A 366 2.04 11.87 -3.48
N PRO A 367 1.39 11.17 -4.43
CA PRO A 367 0.93 11.80 -5.68
C PRO A 367 -0.24 12.78 -5.47
N ALA A 368 -0.94 12.70 -4.35
CA ALA A 368 -2.02 13.60 -3.96
C ALA A 368 -2.05 13.75 -2.43
N VAL A 369 -2.08 15.00 -1.98
CA VAL A 369 -2.20 15.39 -0.58
C VAL A 369 -3.11 16.61 -0.51
N PRO A 370 -3.99 16.73 0.50
CA PRO A 370 -4.79 17.93 0.71
C PRO A 370 -3.93 19.18 0.81
N ARG A 371 -4.35 20.31 0.22
CA ARG A 371 -3.54 21.55 0.18
C ARG A 371 -3.13 22.02 1.57
N SER A 372 -4.03 21.92 2.55
CA SER A 372 -3.76 22.29 3.94
C SER A 372 -2.61 21.47 4.55
N VAL A 373 -2.53 20.18 4.22
CA VAL A 373 -1.44 19.29 4.61
C VAL A 373 -0.20 19.57 3.76
N GLY A 374 -0.35 19.78 2.44
CA GLY A 374 0.76 20.17 1.56
C GLY A 374 1.50 21.42 2.05
N ARG A 375 0.76 22.45 2.49
CA ARG A 375 1.32 23.65 3.12
C ARG A 375 2.05 23.36 4.43
N LEU A 376 1.44 22.54 5.31
CA LEU A 376 2.08 22.07 6.56
C LEU A 376 3.44 21.43 6.30
N LEU A 377 3.52 20.62 5.24
CA LEU A 377 4.72 19.88 4.86
C LEU A 377 5.74 20.73 4.07
N GLY A 378 5.37 21.94 3.64
CA GLY A 378 6.22 22.82 2.82
C GLY A 378 6.31 22.40 1.35
N TRP A 379 5.30 21.70 0.87
CA TRP A 379 5.26 21.05 -0.43
C TRP A 379 4.50 21.83 -1.50
N GLU A 380 3.79 22.86 -1.07
CA GLU A 380 3.11 23.85 -1.90
C GLU A 380 3.64 25.22 -1.44
N ARG A 381 4.18 25.99 -2.38
CA ARG A 381 4.58 27.38 -2.16
C ARG A 381 3.38 28.29 -2.39
#